data_AF-A0A3N9V1N6-F1
#
_entry.id   AF-A0A3N9V1N6-F1
#
_cell.length_a   1.000
_cell.length_b   1.000
_cell.length_c   1.000
_cell.angle_alpha   90.00
_cell.angle_beta   90.00
_cell.angle_gamma   90.00
#
_symmetry.space_group_name_H-M   'P 1'
#
loop_
_entity.id
_entity.type
_entity.pdbx_description
1 polymer ?
#
loop_
_entity_poly.entity_id
_entity_poly.type
_entity_poly.pdbx_seq_one_letter_code
_entity_poly.pdbx_strand_id
1 'polypeptide(L)'
;MSLKIDPRQMIRKYLPYFNVVFTVNLVFSFMATVLSTFSSKPFLIEQEISLSRVISQFIIFFLTGGYLIGAIYYEIARKNEYYLYYNLGISKLRLNLRTYLFHLILMIPFLIFAIYAKQI
;
A
#
# COMPACT_ATOMS: atom_id res chain seq x y z
N MET A 1 -29.74 6.10 -23.79
CA MET A 1 -29.98 6.59 -22.42
C MET A 1 -28.66 6.50 -21.65
N SER A 2 -27.93 7.62 -21.52
CA SER A 2 -26.63 7.66 -20.82
C SER A 2 -26.89 7.70 -19.31
N LEU A 3 -26.58 6.59 -18.62
CA LEU A 3 -26.60 6.55 -17.16
C LEU A 3 -25.49 7.47 -16.65
N LYS A 4 -25.84 8.65 -16.15
CA LYS A 4 -24.93 9.48 -15.34
C LYS A 4 -24.56 8.68 -14.08
N ILE A 5 -23.40 8.04 -14.11
CA ILE A 5 -22.88 7.31 -12.95
C ILE A 5 -22.38 8.33 -11.92
N ASP A 6 -22.98 8.35 -10.74
CA ASP A 6 -22.51 9.19 -9.63
C ASP A 6 -21.10 8.75 -9.18
N PRO A 7 -20.08 9.65 -9.21
CA PRO A 7 -18.72 9.32 -8.78
C PRO A 7 -18.64 8.80 -7.34
N ARG A 8 -19.56 9.20 -6.45
CA ARG A 8 -19.61 8.70 -5.07
C ARG A 8 -19.94 7.21 -5.01
N GLN A 9 -20.88 6.76 -5.84
CA GLN A 9 -21.23 5.35 -5.93
C GLN A 9 -20.11 4.53 -6.57
N MET A 10 -19.32 5.13 -7.48
CA MET A 10 -18.16 4.46 -8.03
C MET A 10 -17.10 4.20 -6.96
N ILE A 11 -16.73 5.20 -6.15
CA ILE A 11 -15.69 5.07 -5.13
C ILE A 11 -16.04 3.97 -4.12
N ARG A 12 -17.30 3.93 -3.69
CA ARG A 12 -17.77 2.92 -2.72
C ARG A 12 -17.58 1.48 -3.19
N LYS A 13 -17.62 1.23 -4.51
CA LYS A 13 -17.42 -0.12 -5.06
C LYS A 13 -15.99 -0.61 -4.88
N TYR A 14 -14.99 0.27 -4.91
CA TYR A 14 -13.57 -0.09 -4.77
C TYR A 14 -13.10 -0.22 -3.31
N LEU A 15 -13.86 0.35 -2.36
CA LEU A 15 -13.49 0.39 -0.94
C LEU A 15 -13.19 -0.99 -0.32
N PRO A 16 -13.97 -2.07 -0.54
CA PRO A 16 -13.70 -3.34 0.13
C PRO A 16 -12.33 -3.93 -0.25
N TYR A 17 -12.01 -3.95 -1.55
CA TYR A 17 -10.70 -4.35 -2.05
C TYR A 17 -9.59 -3.45 -1.50
N PHE A 18 -9.76 -2.13 -1.64
CA PHE A 18 -8.78 -1.15 -1.18
C PHE A 18 -8.46 -1.32 0.30
N ASN A 19 -9.48 -1.46 1.15
CA ASN A 19 -9.32 -1.59 2.60
C ASN A 19 -8.51 -2.84 2.97
N VAL A 20 -8.81 -3.99 2.37
CA VAL A 20 -8.07 -5.23 2.67
C VAL A 20 -6.61 -5.09 2.24
N VAL A 21 -6.35 -4.65 1.01
CA VAL A 21 -4.99 -4.47 0.50
C VAL A 21 -4.24 -3.46 1.37
N PHE A 22 -4.87 -2.34 1.72
CA PHE A 22 -4.28 -1.31 2.56
C PHE A 22 -3.95 -1.81 3.96
N THR A 23 -4.86 -2.53 4.63
CA THR A 23 -4.61 -3.07 5.96
C THR A 23 -3.45 -4.05 5.97
N VAL A 24 -3.43 -5.00 5.03
CA VAL A 24 -2.33 -5.97 4.92
C VAL A 24 -1.02 -5.27 4.61
N ASN A 25 -1.05 -4.31 3.68
CA ASN A 25 0.11 -3.52 3.31
C ASN A 25 0.68 -2.74 4.50
N LEU A 26 -0.17 -2.05 5.26
CA LEU A 26 0.24 -1.27 6.42
C LEU A 26 0.92 -2.15 7.47
N VAL A 27 0.30 -3.29 7.81
CA VAL A 27 0.83 -4.23 8.80
C VAL A 27 2.15 -4.82 8.33
N PHE A 28 2.20 -5.33 7.09
CA PHE A 28 3.41 -5.93 6.55
C PHE A 28 4.55 -4.92 6.46
N SER A 29 4.29 -3.72 5.93
CA SER A 29 5.31 -2.70 5.73
C SER A 29 5.88 -2.24 7.06
N PHE A 30 5.04 -2.07 8.08
CA PHE A 30 5.49 -1.76 9.42
C PHE A 30 6.39 -2.86 9.99
N MET A 31 5.97 -4.13 9.90
CA MET A 31 6.78 -5.27 10.35
C MET A 31 8.11 -5.37 9.60
N ALA A 32 8.08 -5.20 8.27
CA ALA A 32 9.27 -5.25 7.42
C ALA A 32 10.26 -4.12 7.75
N THR A 33 9.77 -2.90 8.01
CA THR A 33 10.61 -1.76 8.45
C THR A 33 11.26 -2.01 9.80
N VAL A 34 10.51 -2.58 10.75
CA VAL A 34 11.04 -2.93 12.07
C VAL A 34 12.15 -3.98 11.92
N LEU A 35 11.89 -5.05 11.15
CA LEU A 35 12.86 -6.11 10.89
C LEU A 35 14.09 -5.62 10.12
N SER A 36 13.92 -4.73 9.14
CA SER A 36 15.04 -4.17 8.38
C SER A 36 15.92 -3.28 9.25
N THR A 37 15.32 -2.50 10.16
CA THR A 37 16.04 -1.62 11.09
C THR A 37 16.86 -2.42 12.10
N PHE A 38 16.32 -3.54 12.60
CA PHE A 38 17.08 -4.43 13.49
C PHE A 38 18.18 -5.21 12.74
N SER A 39 17.87 -5.71 11.54
CA SER A 39 18.81 -6.47 10.70
C SER A 39 19.98 -5.63 10.18
N SER A 40 19.85 -4.30 10.15
CA SER A 40 20.96 -3.42 9.73
C SER A 40 22.04 -3.21 10.80
N LYS A 41 21.82 -3.61 12.06
CA LYS A 41 22.81 -3.43 13.16
C LYS A 41 24.00 -4.40 13.14
N PRO A 42 23.84 -5.71 12.86
CA PRO A 42 24.94 -6.67 13.06
C PRO A 42 25.92 -6.83 11.87
N PHE A 43 25.60 -6.36 10.66
CA PHE A 43 26.41 -6.68 9.46
C PHE A 43 27.16 -5.50 8.82
N LEU A 44 26.87 -4.24 9.18
CA LEU A 44 27.56 -3.07 8.65
C LEU A 44 27.96 -2.15 9.80
N ILE A 45 29.21 -2.30 10.20
CA ILE A 45 29.97 -1.41 11.07
C ILE A 45 29.71 0.04 10.59
N GLU A 46 29.19 0.89 11.48
CA GLU A 46 28.95 2.35 11.28
C GLU A 46 27.67 2.82 10.55
N GLN A 47 26.58 2.05 10.51
CA GLN A 47 25.30 2.62 10.07
C GLN A 47 24.46 3.16 11.23
N GLU A 48 24.48 4.49 11.40
CA GLU A 48 23.58 5.19 12.31
C GLU A 48 22.11 4.99 11.88
N ILE A 49 21.25 4.73 12.86
CA ILE A 49 19.80 4.69 12.65
C ILE A 49 19.30 6.12 12.59
N SER A 50 19.11 6.63 11.38
CA SER A 50 18.48 7.92 11.15
C SER A 50 16.97 7.77 10.91
N LEU A 51 16.19 8.71 11.42
CA LEU A 51 14.72 8.74 11.24
C LEU A 51 14.34 8.78 9.75
N SER A 52 15.06 9.58 8.96
CA SER A 52 14.86 9.69 7.51
C SER A 52 15.00 8.33 6.80
N ARG A 53 15.93 7.48 7.25
CA ARG A 53 16.13 6.14 6.70
C ARG A 53 15.01 5.18 7.06
N VAL A 54 14.54 5.21 8.32
CA VAL A 54 13.41 4.38 8.76
C VAL A 54 12.15 4.71 7.95
N ILE A 55 11.86 6.00 7.78
CA ILE A 55 10.71 6.45 6.97
C ILE A 55 10.88 6.04 5.51
N SER A 56 12.08 6.18 4.94
CA SER A 56 12.36 5.78 3.56
C SER A 56 12.19 4.26 3.36
N GLN A 57 12.64 3.44 4.30
CA GLN A 57 12.44 1.99 4.27
C GLN A 57 10.95 1.63 4.35
N PHE A 58 10.19 2.31 5.21
CA PHE A 58 8.74 2.15 5.27
C PHE A 58 8.07 2.47 3.93
N ILE A 59 8.43 3.59 3.29
CA ILE A 59 7.89 3.96 1.97
C ILE A 59 8.20 2.88 0.93
N ILE A 60 9.44 2.38 0.90
CA ILE A 60 9.83 1.32 -0.04
C ILE A 60 8.97 0.07 0.17
N PHE A 61 8.85 -0.44 1.40
CA PHE A 61 8.01 -1.62 1.66
C PHE A 61 6.53 -1.35 1.38
N PHE A 62 6.02 -0.17 1.73
CA PHE A 62 4.63 0.23 1.52
C PHE A 62 4.24 0.27 0.04
N LEU A 63 5.14 0.70 -0.83
CA LEU A 63 4.88 0.75 -2.28
C LEU A 63 5.17 -0.57 -2.99
N THR A 64 6.06 -1.39 -2.44
CA THR A 64 6.49 -2.63 -3.09
C THR A 64 5.95 -3.84 -2.34
N GLY A 65 6.73 -4.40 -1.42
CA GLY A 65 6.45 -5.67 -0.76
C GLY A 65 5.08 -5.73 -0.08
N GLY A 66 4.73 -4.72 0.72
CA GLY A 66 3.46 -4.70 1.44
C GLY A 66 2.26 -4.58 0.52
N TYR A 67 2.34 -3.75 -0.54
CA TYR A 67 1.27 -3.67 -1.54
C TYR A 67 1.08 -5.01 -2.27
N LEU A 68 2.18 -5.62 -2.74
CA LEU A 68 2.14 -6.90 -3.43
C LEU A 68 1.57 -8.01 -2.55
N ILE A 69 1.99 -8.09 -1.29
CA ILE A 69 1.46 -9.06 -0.33
C ILE A 69 -0.02 -8.81 -0.05
N GLY A 70 -0.45 -7.56 0.05
CA GLY A 70 -1.87 -7.22 0.18
C GLY A 70 -2.70 -7.68 -1.00
N ALA A 71 -2.22 -7.46 -2.23
CA ALA A 71 -2.89 -7.90 -3.45
C ALA A 71 -2.95 -9.44 -3.56
N ILE A 72 -1.84 -10.13 -3.28
CA ILE A 72 -1.76 -11.60 -3.28
C ILE A 72 -2.66 -12.18 -2.19
N TYR A 73 -2.64 -11.62 -0.99
CA TYR A 73 -3.51 -12.04 0.10
C TYR A 73 -4.99 -11.95 -0.30
N TYR A 74 -5.40 -10.84 -0.94
CA TYR A 74 -6.77 -10.73 -1.43
C TYR A 74 -7.09 -11.81 -2.47
N GLU A 75 -6.14 -12.12 -3.36
CA GLU A 75 -6.31 -13.17 -4.36
C GLU A 75 -6.48 -14.57 -3.78
N ILE A 76 -5.79 -14.88 -2.70
CA ILE A 76 -5.85 -16.19 -2.05
C ILE A 76 -7.06 -16.27 -1.11
N ALA A 77 -7.21 -15.31 -0.19
CA ALA A 77 -8.18 -15.38 0.90
C ALA A 77 -9.59 -14.91 0.52
N ARG A 78 -9.71 -14.07 -0.53
CA ARG A 78 -10.98 -13.41 -0.91
C ARG A 78 -11.30 -13.57 -2.39
N LYS A 79 -10.87 -14.67 -3.01
CA LYS A 79 -11.09 -14.95 -4.43
C LYS A 79 -12.57 -14.83 -4.85
N ASN A 80 -13.49 -15.26 -3.99
CA ASN A 80 -14.94 -15.22 -4.26
C ASN A 80 -15.48 -13.78 -4.33
N GLU A 81 -14.85 -12.81 -3.68
CA GLU A 81 -15.27 -11.42 -3.74
C GLU A 81 -14.99 -10.81 -5.13
N TYR A 82 -14.07 -11.38 -5.94
CA TYR A 82 -13.87 -10.93 -7.32
C TYR A 82 -15.11 -11.08 -8.19
N TYR A 83 -16.00 -12.03 -7.92
CA TYR A 83 -17.24 -12.19 -8.69
C TYR A 83 -18.14 -10.95 -8.57
N LEU A 84 -18.14 -10.27 -7.43
CA LEU A 84 -18.85 -9.00 -7.26
C LEU A 84 -18.31 -7.93 -8.23
N TYR A 85 -16.99 -7.83 -8.35
CA TYR A 85 -16.34 -6.86 -9.24
C TYR A 85 -16.57 -7.19 -10.71
N TYR A 86 -16.55 -8.48 -11.07
CA TYR A 86 -16.88 -8.95 -12.42
C TYR A 86 -18.33 -8.59 -12.81
N ASN A 87 -19.29 -8.80 -11.92
CA ASN A 87 -20.70 -8.43 -12.15
C ASN A 87 -20.89 -6.91 -12.32
N LEU A 88 -19.96 -6.11 -11.78
CA LEU A 88 -19.92 -4.66 -11.94
C LEU A 88 -19.12 -4.20 -13.18
N GLY A 89 -18.59 -5.12 -14.00
CA GLY A 89 -17.77 -4.81 -15.16
C GLY A 89 -16.37 -4.24 -14.81
N ILE A 90 -15.89 -4.49 -13.59
CA ILE A 90 -14.59 -4.03 -13.11
C ILE A 90 -13.59 -5.18 -13.26
N SER A 91 -12.58 -4.99 -14.11
CA SER A 91 -11.50 -5.97 -14.26
C SER A 91 -10.55 -5.95 -13.06
N LYS A 92 -9.94 -7.11 -12.76
CA LYS A 92 -8.90 -7.23 -11.72
C LYS A 92 -7.77 -6.22 -11.91
N LEU A 93 -7.30 -6.05 -13.16
CA LEU A 93 -6.25 -5.09 -13.48
C LEU A 93 -6.66 -3.66 -13.12
N ARG A 94 -7.89 -3.26 -13.44
CA ARG A 94 -8.41 -1.92 -13.09
C ARG A 94 -8.51 -1.73 -11.58
N LEU A 95 -8.90 -2.77 -10.85
CA LEU A 95 -8.98 -2.77 -9.39
C LEU A 95 -7.59 -2.57 -8.77
N ASN A 96 -6.59 -3.32 -9.24
CA ASN A 96 -5.19 -3.19 -8.85
C ASN A 96 -4.62 -1.80 -9.16
N LEU A 97 -4.71 -1.34 -10.41
CA LEU A 97 -4.14 -0.04 -10.82
C LEU A 97 -4.72 1.11 -10.01
N ARG A 98 -6.05 1.14 -9.80
CA ARG A 98 -6.68 2.18 -8.99
C ARG A 98 -6.23 2.12 -7.54
N THR A 99 -6.15 0.94 -6.96
CA THR A 99 -5.70 0.75 -5.58
C THR A 99 -4.25 1.18 -5.41
N TYR A 100 -3.38 0.83 -6.36
CA TYR A 100 -1.98 1.26 -6.37
C TYR A 100 -1.83 2.78 -6.48
N LEU A 101 -2.59 3.42 -7.37
CA LEU A 101 -2.61 4.89 -7.48
C LEU A 101 -3.02 5.56 -6.16
N PHE A 102 -3.99 5.01 -5.43
CA PHE A 102 -4.34 5.51 -4.10
C PHE A 102 -3.19 5.37 -3.11
N HIS A 103 -2.44 4.26 -3.14
CA HIS A 103 -1.26 4.08 -2.29
C HIS A 103 -0.15 5.09 -2.62
N LEU A 104 0.07 5.39 -3.90
CA LEU A 104 1.00 6.45 -4.32
C LEU A 104 0.59 7.82 -3.77
N ILE A 105 -0.71 8.14 -3.74
CA ILE A 105 -1.18 9.41 -3.15
C ILE A 105 -0.97 9.40 -1.63
N LEU A 106 -1.28 8.28 -0.96
CA LEU A 106 -1.11 8.13 0.49
C LEU A 106 0.35 8.17 0.94
N MET A 107 1.32 7.93 0.06
CA MET A 107 2.74 8.02 0.40
C MET A 107 3.23 9.48 0.54
N ILE A 108 2.52 10.45 -0.05
CA ILE A 108 2.98 11.85 -0.14
C ILE A 108 3.27 12.45 1.26
N PRO A 109 2.40 12.30 2.28
CA PRO A 109 2.72 12.78 3.63
C PRO A 109 3.99 12.15 4.21
N PHE A 110 4.22 10.86 3.97
CA PHE A 110 5.42 10.16 4.45
C PHE A 110 6.69 10.66 3.75
N LEU A 111 6.62 10.97 2.46
CA LEU A 111 7.74 11.59 1.72
C LEU A 111 8.09 12.96 2.29
N ILE A 112 7.08 13.79 2.58
CA ILE A 112 7.28 15.11 3.21
C ILE A 112 7.97 14.93 4.57
N PHE A 113 7.50 14.00 5.40
CA PHE A 113 8.15 13.70 6.68
C PHE A 113 9.58 13.17 6.53
N ALA A 114 9.87 12.33 5.53
CA ALA A 114 11.21 11.82 5.28
C ALA A 114 12.19 12.94 4.92
N ILE A 115 11.75 13.91 4.10
CA ILE A 115 12.56 15.07 3.69
C ILE A 115 12.83 15.97 4.91
N TYR A 116 11.79 16.26 5.70
CA TYR A 116 11.94 17.09 6.90
C TYR A 116 12.85 16.43 7.94
N ALA A 117 12.69 15.13 8.18
CA ALA A 117 13.53 14.35 9.10
C ALA A 117 15.00 14.19 8.65
N LYS A 118 15.33 14.56 7.41
CA LYS A 118 16.72 14.58 6.92
C LYS A 118 17.39 15.94 7.19
N GLN A 119 16.61 16.99 7.41
CA GLN A 119 17.12 18.35 7.63
C GLN A 119 17.43 18.63 9.10
N ILE A 120 16.87 17.84 10.01
CA ILE A 120 17.14 17.84 11.45
C ILE A 120 18.26 16.85 11.73
#